data_AF-N9GDU5-F1
#
_entry.id   AF-N9GDU5-F1
#
_cell.length_a   1.000
_cell.length_b   1.000
_cell.length_c   1.000
_cell.angle_alpha   90.00
_cell.angle_beta   90.00
_cell.angle_gamma   90.00
#
_symmetry.space_group_name_H-M   'P 1'
#
loop_
_entity.id
_entity.type
_entity.pdbx_description
1 polymer ?
#
loop_
_entity_poly.entity_id
_entity_poly.type
_entity_poly.pdbx_seq_one_letter_code
_entity_poly.pdbx_strand_id
1 'polypeptide(L)'
;MLKACYSPRYYAQTHTNSMEKLTAVAEVLQQQQWVELIDPGLIDIDILKKLHNPQYVDAFFAGDSSFATVQGFKPWNPQLRDAILSVQAGQLVGAEIALKEGIAANIAQGFHHASYDSGAAYCTFNGLALIAKQFPDKRIFILDCDQHGGDGTAIFTNRMPNLINFGIFGIRFGCKAGERSLTRYSSKAR
;
A
#
# COMPACT_ATOMS: atom_id res chain seq x y z
N MET A 1 14.26 -16.17 11.16
CA MET A 1 13.09 -16.37 10.29
C MET A 1 12.70 -14.99 9.75
N LEU A 2 12.24 -14.85 8.51
CA LEU A 2 11.84 -13.54 7.98
C LEU A 2 10.61 -13.04 8.75
N LYS A 3 10.61 -11.79 9.23
CA LYS A 3 9.42 -11.20 9.85
C LYS A 3 8.49 -10.64 8.78
N ALA A 4 7.23 -11.05 8.81
CA ALA A 4 6.21 -10.62 7.86
C ALA A 4 5.01 -10.03 8.61
N CYS A 5 4.65 -8.78 8.29
CA CYS A 5 3.48 -8.14 8.86
C CYS A 5 2.20 -8.75 8.29
N TYR A 6 1.33 -9.20 9.19
CA TYR A 6 0.02 -9.74 8.88
C TYR A 6 -0.83 -9.81 10.15
N SER A 7 -2.12 -9.58 9.99
CA SER A 7 -3.13 -9.88 11.00
C SER A 7 -4.36 -10.46 10.31
N PRO A 8 -5.14 -11.34 10.96
CA PRO A 8 -6.46 -11.73 10.47
C PRO A 8 -7.36 -10.53 10.13
N ARG A 9 -7.10 -9.34 10.72
CA ARG A 9 -7.77 -8.09 10.35
C ARG A 9 -7.57 -7.66 8.90
N TYR A 10 -6.53 -8.12 8.19
CA TYR A 10 -6.32 -7.79 6.78
C TYR A 10 -7.45 -8.29 5.87
N TYR A 11 -8.27 -9.21 6.37
CA TYR A 11 -9.45 -9.71 5.68
C TYR A 11 -10.64 -8.76 5.84
N ALA A 12 -11.28 -8.46 4.71
CA ALA A 12 -12.61 -7.89 4.67
C ALA A 12 -13.43 -8.53 3.55
N GLN A 13 -14.69 -8.83 3.83
CA GLN A 13 -15.61 -9.30 2.80
C GLN A 13 -16.00 -8.13 1.89
N THR A 14 -15.71 -8.26 0.60
CA THR A 14 -16.06 -7.28 -0.44
C THR A 14 -16.60 -8.02 -1.67
N HIS A 15 -17.10 -7.29 -2.67
CA HIS A 15 -17.49 -7.87 -3.98
C HIS A 15 -16.33 -8.47 -4.79
N THR A 16 -15.09 -8.43 -4.30
CA THR A 16 -13.89 -9.02 -4.90
C THR A 16 -13.10 -9.82 -3.86
N ASN A 17 -12.37 -10.84 -4.31
CA ASN A 17 -11.56 -11.72 -3.47
C ASN A 17 -10.16 -11.14 -3.20
N SER A 18 -9.94 -9.85 -3.51
CA SER A 18 -8.62 -9.21 -3.40
C SER A 18 -8.04 -9.21 -1.99
N MET A 19 -8.90 -9.21 -0.95
CA MET A 19 -8.48 -9.28 0.46
C MET A 19 -8.37 -10.73 0.98
N GLU A 20 -9.17 -11.66 0.43
CA GLU A 20 -9.16 -13.08 0.80
C GLU A 20 -7.80 -13.74 0.57
N LYS A 21 -7.12 -13.39 -0.53
CA LYS A 21 -5.82 -13.97 -0.87
C LYS A 21 -4.76 -13.73 0.22
N LEU A 22 -4.88 -12.66 1.01
CA LEU A 22 -3.89 -12.32 2.04
C LEU A 22 -3.87 -13.36 3.17
N THR A 23 -5.05 -13.84 3.56
CA THR A 23 -5.21 -14.93 4.53
C THR A 23 -4.58 -16.21 4.01
N ALA A 24 -4.89 -16.60 2.78
CA ALA A 24 -4.34 -17.81 2.16
C ALA A 24 -2.81 -17.78 2.05
N VAL A 25 -2.23 -16.63 1.71
CA VAL A 25 -0.76 -16.46 1.68
C VAL A 25 -0.17 -16.60 3.08
N ALA A 26 -0.76 -15.96 4.10
CA ALA A 26 -0.28 -16.04 5.47
C ALA A 26 -0.31 -17.48 6.01
N GLU A 27 -1.40 -18.22 5.75
CA GLU A 27 -1.54 -19.63 6.13
C GLU A 27 -0.44 -20.50 5.52
N VAL A 28 -0.18 -20.36 4.21
CA VAL A 28 0.90 -21.11 3.54
C VAL A 28 2.26 -20.75 4.14
N LEU A 29 2.58 -19.46 4.30
CA LEU A 29 3.87 -19.03 4.85
C LEU A 29 4.10 -19.53 6.28
N GLN A 30 3.04 -19.56 7.10
CA GLN A 30 3.09 -20.08 8.47
C GLN A 30 3.23 -21.60 8.50
N GLN A 31 2.46 -22.33 7.69
CA GLN A 31 2.54 -23.79 7.58
C GLN A 31 3.93 -24.25 7.13
N GLN A 32 4.54 -23.52 6.19
CA GLN A 32 5.91 -23.78 5.72
C GLN A 32 6.99 -23.28 6.69
N GLN A 33 6.62 -22.58 7.76
CA GLN A 33 7.54 -21.97 8.74
C GLN A 33 8.59 -21.06 8.10
N TRP A 34 8.24 -20.38 7.01
CA TRP A 34 9.14 -19.46 6.31
C TRP A 34 9.22 -18.09 6.98
N VAL A 35 8.16 -17.70 7.69
CA VAL A 35 8.02 -16.37 8.30
C VAL A 35 7.53 -16.43 9.74
N GLU A 36 7.95 -15.44 10.52
CA GLU A 36 7.33 -15.06 11.78
C GLU A 36 6.28 -13.97 11.46
N LEU A 37 5.00 -14.25 11.76
CA LEU A 37 3.91 -13.30 11.51
C LEU A 37 3.84 -12.26 12.62
N ILE A 38 3.89 -10.98 12.26
CA ILE A 38 3.82 -9.84 13.18
C ILE A 38 2.49 -9.12 12.97
N ASP A 39 1.66 -9.04 14.01
CA ASP A 39 0.44 -8.22 13.97
C ASP A 39 0.82 -6.73 14.10
N PRO A 40 0.55 -5.90 13.08
CA PRO A 40 0.95 -4.50 13.10
C PRO A 40 -0.04 -3.59 13.86
N GLY A 41 -1.15 -4.13 14.37
CA GLY A 41 -2.21 -3.35 14.99
C GLY A 41 -3.00 -2.50 13.97
N LEU A 42 -3.42 -1.30 14.37
CA LEU A 42 -4.09 -0.32 13.52
C LEU A 42 -3.29 0.97 13.50
N ILE A 43 -3.20 1.61 12.32
CA ILE A 43 -2.56 2.92 12.20
C ILE A 43 -3.47 4.01 12.76
N ASP A 44 -2.86 5.01 13.41
CA ASP A 44 -3.54 6.27 13.72
C ASP A 44 -3.81 7.03 12.40
N ILE A 45 -5.08 7.39 12.17
CA ILE A 45 -5.50 8.09 10.94
C ILE A 45 -4.81 9.45 10.77
N ASP A 46 -4.39 10.10 11.86
CA ASP A 46 -3.68 11.37 11.77
C ASP A 46 -2.32 11.22 11.09
N ILE A 47 -1.73 10.02 11.09
CA ILE A 47 -0.53 9.72 10.29
C ILE A 47 -0.89 9.72 8.79
N LEU A 48 -2.03 9.14 8.41
CA LEU A 48 -2.50 9.13 7.01
C LEU A 48 -2.82 10.55 6.51
N LYS A 49 -3.39 11.40 7.37
CA LYS A 49 -3.69 12.82 7.07
C LYS A 49 -2.45 13.67 6.80
N LYS A 50 -1.26 13.23 7.25
CA LYS A 50 0.00 13.92 6.91
C LYS A 50 0.43 13.66 5.46
N LEU A 51 -0.10 12.61 4.83
CA LEU A 51 0.21 12.23 3.45
C LEU A 51 -0.93 12.55 2.48
N HIS A 52 -2.17 12.23 2.87
CA HIS A 52 -3.39 12.34 2.08
C HIS A 52 -4.23 13.54 2.52
N ASN A 53 -5.22 13.93 1.71
CA ASN A 53 -6.17 14.97 2.08
C ASN A 53 -6.95 14.54 3.33
N PRO A 54 -6.95 15.35 4.42
CA PRO A 54 -7.69 15.03 5.62
C PRO A 54 -9.17 14.72 5.40
N GLN A 55 -9.83 15.44 4.48
CA GLN A 55 -11.23 15.20 4.14
C GLN A 55 -11.45 13.82 3.52
N TYR A 56 -10.52 13.36 2.67
CA TYR A 56 -10.57 12.03 2.09
C TYR A 56 -10.37 10.94 3.15
N VAL A 57 -9.40 11.12 4.05
CA VAL A 57 -9.13 10.18 5.15
C VAL A 57 -10.34 10.09 6.10
N ASP A 58 -10.89 11.23 6.50
CA ASP A 58 -12.04 11.30 7.40
C ASP A 58 -13.29 10.68 6.76
N ALA A 59 -13.54 10.95 5.47
CA ALA A 59 -14.65 10.35 4.75
C ALA A 59 -14.52 8.82 4.65
N PHE A 60 -13.33 8.29 4.35
CA PHE A 60 -13.10 6.84 4.37
C PHE A 60 -13.26 6.25 5.78
N PHE A 61 -12.78 6.94 6.82
CA PHE A 61 -12.89 6.47 8.20
C PHE A 61 -14.33 6.43 8.70
N ALA A 62 -15.14 7.43 8.33
CA ALA A 62 -16.55 7.56 8.69
C ALA A 62 -17.50 6.73 7.80
N GLY A 63 -17.03 6.27 6.62
CA GLY A 63 -17.85 5.55 5.66
C GLY A 63 -18.74 6.45 4.80
N ASP A 64 -18.35 7.72 4.60
CA ASP A 64 -19.10 8.66 3.77
C ASP A 64 -19.00 8.33 2.28
N SER A 65 -20.17 8.05 1.69
CA SER A 65 -20.44 7.19 0.54
C SER A 65 -19.47 7.26 -0.64
N SER A 66 -19.27 8.43 -1.26
CA SER A 66 -18.52 8.54 -2.51
C SER A 66 -17.03 8.36 -2.30
N PHE A 67 -16.45 9.01 -1.28
CA PHE A 67 -15.02 8.91 -0.97
C PHE A 67 -14.65 7.60 -0.30
N ALA A 68 -15.54 7.03 0.53
CA ALA A 68 -15.27 5.77 1.21
C ALA A 68 -15.17 4.56 0.26
N THR A 69 -15.66 4.69 -0.98
CA THR A 69 -15.68 3.62 -1.98
C THR A 69 -15.01 3.96 -3.32
N VAL A 70 -14.43 5.16 -3.47
CA VAL A 70 -13.80 5.64 -4.73
C VAL A 70 -12.66 4.74 -5.22
N GLN A 71 -11.96 4.11 -4.29
CA GLN A 71 -10.92 3.11 -4.57
C GLN A 71 -11.46 1.85 -5.24
N GLY A 72 -12.77 1.59 -5.17
CA GLY A 72 -13.43 0.48 -5.85
C GLY A 72 -13.94 -0.61 -4.92
N PHE A 73 -13.47 -0.72 -3.67
CA PHE A 73 -14.01 -1.69 -2.71
C PHE A 73 -15.44 -1.34 -2.28
N LYS A 74 -16.35 -2.31 -2.41
CA LYS A 74 -17.78 -2.18 -2.12
C LYS A 74 -18.34 -3.46 -1.48
N PRO A 75 -19.32 -3.35 -0.55
CA PRO A 75 -19.68 -2.12 0.14
C PRO A 75 -18.54 -1.65 1.07
N TRP A 76 -18.54 -0.39 1.46
CA TRP A 76 -17.75 0.02 2.62
C TRP A 76 -18.39 -0.53 3.90
N ASN A 77 -17.58 -1.01 4.83
CA ASN A 77 -18.01 -1.42 6.16
C ASN A 77 -16.84 -1.25 7.16
N PRO A 78 -17.09 -1.32 8.48
CA PRO A 78 -16.03 -1.22 9.49
C PRO A 78 -14.93 -2.28 9.35
N GLN A 79 -15.25 -3.48 8.87
CA GLN A 79 -14.24 -4.53 8.63
C GLN A 79 -13.26 -4.11 7.53
N LEU A 80 -13.74 -3.52 6.42
CA LEU A 80 -12.89 -2.96 5.36
C LEU A 80 -12.04 -1.80 5.89
N ARG A 81 -12.63 -0.91 6.69
CA ARG A 81 -11.90 0.18 7.33
C ARG A 81 -10.74 -0.38 8.15
N ASP A 82 -11.02 -1.30 9.06
CA ASP A 82 -10.03 -1.87 9.97
C ASP A 82 -8.98 -2.68 9.21
N ALA A 83 -9.36 -3.38 8.14
CA ALA A 83 -8.44 -4.08 7.26
C ALA A 83 -7.45 -3.13 6.58
N ILE A 84 -7.96 -2.03 5.99
CA ILE A 84 -7.11 -1.03 5.35
C ILE A 84 -6.17 -0.38 6.37
N LEU A 85 -6.68 0.02 7.56
CA LEU A 85 -5.85 0.62 8.61
C LEU A 85 -4.76 -0.34 9.11
N SER A 86 -5.08 -1.63 9.24
CA SER A 86 -4.13 -2.68 9.63
C SER A 86 -3.05 -2.88 8.56
N VAL A 87 -3.44 -2.93 7.28
CA VAL A 87 -2.46 -3.03 6.17
C VAL A 87 -1.50 -1.84 6.16
N GLN A 88 -2.01 -0.61 6.36
CA GLN A 88 -1.17 0.59 6.41
C GLN A 88 -0.22 0.58 7.61
N ALA A 89 -0.68 0.11 8.77
CA ALA A 89 0.20 -0.12 9.92
C ALA A 89 1.33 -1.08 9.57
N GLY A 90 1.03 -2.18 8.86
CA GLY A 90 2.03 -3.14 8.40
C GLY A 90 3.09 -2.56 7.47
N GLN A 91 2.78 -1.52 6.69
CA GLN A 91 3.79 -0.82 5.89
C GLN A 91 4.84 -0.16 6.77
N LEU A 92 4.40 0.52 7.83
CA LEU A 92 5.28 1.23 8.75
C LEU A 92 6.04 0.26 9.67
N VAL A 93 5.33 -0.69 10.30
CA VAL A 93 5.95 -1.71 11.16
C VAL A 93 6.96 -2.55 10.38
N GLY A 94 6.63 -2.95 9.14
CA GLY A 94 7.57 -3.67 8.27
C GLY A 94 8.81 -2.83 7.96
N ALA A 95 8.66 -1.55 7.65
CA ALA A 95 9.80 -0.65 7.43
C ALA A 95 10.66 -0.49 8.69
N GLU A 96 10.05 -0.34 9.88
CA GLU A 96 10.78 -0.25 11.15
C GLU A 96 11.59 -1.51 11.46
N ILE A 97 11.01 -2.69 11.21
CA ILE A 97 11.72 -3.97 11.36
C ILE A 97 12.86 -4.05 10.35
N ALA A 98 12.63 -3.75 9.08
CA ALA A 98 13.67 -3.79 8.05
C ALA A 98 14.82 -2.82 8.33
N LEU A 99 14.54 -1.64 8.91
CA LEU A 99 15.58 -0.69 9.31
C LEU A 99 16.47 -1.21 10.46
N LYS A 100 15.96 -2.11 11.30
CA LYS A 100 16.69 -2.72 12.43
C LYS A 100 17.36 -4.04 12.05
N GLU A 101 16.69 -4.85 11.24
CA GLU A 101 17.04 -6.26 10.98
C GLU A 101 17.47 -6.52 9.53
N GLY A 102 17.46 -5.49 8.68
CA GLY A 102 17.90 -5.53 7.28
C GLY A 102 16.81 -5.95 6.29
N ILE A 103 15.86 -6.79 6.68
CA ILE A 103 14.75 -7.22 5.82
C ILE A 103 13.49 -7.54 6.63
N ALA A 104 12.34 -7.18 6.07
CA ALA A 104 11.01 -7.56 6.55
C ALA A 104 10.04 -7.61 5.36
N ALA A 105 8.86 -8.19 5.57
CA ALA A 105 7.78 -8.21 4.59
C ALA A 105 6.48 -7.65 5.17
N ASN A 106 5.57 -7.24 4.31
CA ASN A 106 4.15 -7.08 4.61
C ASN A 106 3.39 -7.92 3.57
N ILE A 107 2.47 -8.79 3.99
CA ILE A 107 1.81 -9.74 3.07
C ILE A 107 0.89 -9.02 2.07
N ALA A 108 0.45 -7.80 2.41
CA ALA A 108 -0.45 -7.00 1.59
C ALA A 108 0.25 -6.13 0.54
N GLN A 109 -0.52 -5.66 -0.45
CA GLN A 109 -0.02 -4.77 -1.51
C GLN A 109 0.44 -3.39 -0.99
N GLY A 110 1.31 -2.72 -1.77
CA GLY A 110 1.82 -1.37 -1.46
C GLY A 110 0.87 -0.21 -1.77
N PHE A 111 -0.27 -0.49 -2.42
CA PHE A 111 -1.30 0.49 -2.79
C PHE A 111 -0.82 1.66 -3.67
N HIS A 112 -0.04 1.34 -4.69
CA HIS A 112 0.67 2.29 -5.55
C HIS A 112 -0.20 3.21 -6.43
N HIS A 113 -1.53 3.01 -6.50
CA HIS A 113 -2.44 3.84 -7.29
C HIS A 113 -3.09 4.98 -6.50
N ALA A 114 -3.04 4.94 -5.17
CA ALA A 114 -3.65 6.00 -4.37
C ALA A 114 -2.89 7.32 -4.55
N SER A 115 -3.63 8.41 -4.76
CA SER A 115 -3.15 9.78 -4.91
C SER A 115 -3.49 10.61 -3.67
N TYR A 116 -3.18 11.91 -3.65
CA TYR A 116 -3.44 12.78 -2.49
C TYR A 116 -4.91 12.85 -2.06
N ASP A 117 -5.81 13.01 -3.03
CA ASP A 117 -7.24 13.31 -2.78
C ASP A 117 -8.16 12.11 -3.02
N SER A 118 -7.63 10.98 -3.51
CA SER A 118 -8.45 9.83 -3.91
C SER A 118 -7.66 8.54 -3.94
N GLY A 119 -8.33 7.47 -3.53
CA GLY A 119 -7.95 6.11 -3.87
C GLY A 119 -8.32 5.74 -5.31
N ALA A 120 -7.73 4.66 -5.82
CA ALA A 120 -7.99 4.14 -7.16
C ALA A 120 -7.58 2.66 -7.24
N ALA A 121 -8.28 1.85 -8.05
CA ALA A 121 -7.91 0.45 -8.35
C ALA A 121 -7.50 -0.36 -7.10
N TYR A 122 -8.38 -0.37 -6.11
CA TYR A 122 -8.24 -1.05 -4.81
C TYR A 122 -7.12 -0.51 -3.92
N CYS A 123 -6.55 0.65 -4.26
CA CYS A 123 -5.60 1.39 -3.45
C CYS A 123 -6.30 2.51 -2.70
N THR A 124 -6.55 2.30 -1.40
CA THR A 124 -7.18 3.32 -0.55
C THR A 124 -6.21 4.42 -0.15
N PHE A 125 -5.06 4.06 0.43
CA PHE A 125 -4.00 5.00 0.81
C PHE A 125 -2.66 4.48 0.31
N ASN A 126 -1.79 5.36 -0.18
CA ASN A 126 -0.51 4.96 -0.75
C ASN A 126 0.49 4.55 0.35
N GLY A 127 0.67 3.25 0.55
CA GLY A 127 1.52 2.71 1.61
C GLY A 127 3.01 2.90 1.35
N LEU A 128 3.42 2.92 0.08
CA LEU A 128 4.82 3.14 -0.29
C LEU A 128 5.24 4.59 -0.02
N ALA A 129 4.39 5.55 -0.41
CA ALA A 129 4.58 6.96 -0.10
C ALA A 129 4.50 7.24 1.41
N LEU A 130 3.69 6.47 2.15
CA LEU A 130 3.56 6.58 3.61
C LEU A 130 4.89 6.28 4.32
N ILE A 131 5.62 5.25 3.88
CA ILE A 131 6.96 4.96 4.41
C ILE A 131 7.89 6.16 4.19
N ALA A 132 7.94 6.72 2.97
CA ALA A 132 8.77 7.89 2.69
C ALA A 132 8.39 9.12 3.53
N LYS A 133 7.10 9.31 3.78
CA LYS A 133 6.59 10.38 4.64
C LYS A 133 6.97 10.19 6.11
N GLN A 134 6.96 8.95 6.61
CA GLN A 134 7.26 8.63 8.00
C GLN A 134 8.76 8.67 8.32
N PHE A 135 9.62 8.44 7.32
CA PHE A 135 11.08 8.46 7.48
C PHE A 135 11.73 9.54 6.60
N PRO A 136 11.50 10.84 6.90
CA PRO A 136 11.96 11.94 6.05
C PRO A 136 13.49 12.02 5.90
N ASP A 137 14.24 11.55 6.91
CA ASP A 137 15.71 11.55 6.90
C ASP A 137 16.31 10.37 6.10
N LYS A 138 15.47 9.47 5.58
CA LYS A 138 15.88 8.31 4.78
C LYS A 138 15.57 8.55 3.32
N ARG A 139 16.50 8.14 2.43
CA ARG A 139 16.23 8.03 1.00
C ARG A 139 15.56 6.69 0.73
N ILE A 140 14.34 6.74 0.19
CA ILE A 140 13.52 5.57 -0.11
C ILE A 140 13.53 5.34 -1.61
N PHE A 141 13.97 4.15 -2.01
CA PHE A 141 13.90 3.69 -3.39
C PHE A 141 12.85 2.58 -3.50
N ILE A 142 11.87 2.78 -4.39
CA ILE A 142 10.84 1.81 -4.72
C ILE A 142 11.23 1.11 -6.02
N LEU A 143 11.31 -0.22 -5.97
CA LEU A 143 11.30 -1.07 -7.15
C LEU A 143 9.89 -1.65 -7.30
N ASP A 144 9.12 -1.10 -8.24
CA ASP A 144 7.75 -1.53 -8.51
C ASP A 144 7.72 -2.52 -9.68
N CYS A 145 7.35 -3.76 -9.38
CA CYS A 145 7.25 -4.86 -10.34
C CYS A 145 5.80 -5.31 -10.56
N ASP A 146 4.81 -4.49 -10.17
CA ASP A 146 3.42 -4.79 -10.48
C ASP A 146 3.16 -4.76 -12.00
N GLN A 147 2.16 -5.51 -12.45
CA GLN A 147 1.76 -5.51 -13.86
C GLN A 147 1.32 -4.12 -14.34
N HIS A 148 0.75 -3.32 -13.44
CA HIS A 148 0.29 -1.95 -13.69
C HIS A 148 1.36 -0.95 -13.26
N GLY A 149 1.47 0.15 -14.01
CA GLY A 149 2.29 1.28 -13.57
C GLY A 149 1.68 1.95 -12.34
N GLY A 150 2.44 2.05 -11.26
CA GLY A 150 2.06 2.76 -10.02
C GLY A 150 2.02 4.29 -10.19
N ASP A 151 0.97 4.80 -10.81
CA ASP A 151 0.72 6.21 -11.09
C ASP A 151 0.62 7.08 -9.83
N GLY A 152 -0.07 6.61 -8.78
CA GLY A 152 -0.16 7.31 -7.49
C GLY A 152 1.22 7.53 -6.86
N THR A 153 2.04 6.48 -6.81
CA THR A 153 3.43 6.56 -6.33
C THR A 153 4.27 7.50 -7.18
N ALA A 154 4.12 7.44 -8.52
CA ALA A 154 4.80 8.37 -9.42
C ALA A 154 4.45 9.84 -9.12
N ILE A 155 3.18 10.15 -8.86
CA ILE A 155 2.74 11.50 -8.44
C ILE A 155 3.40 11.91 -7.13
N PHE A 156 3.45 11.02 -6.14
CA PHE A 156 4.05 11.29 -4.83
C PHE A 156 5.57 11.55 -4.91
N THR A 157 6.30 10.97 -5.85
CA THR A 157 7.74 11.27 -6.04
C THR A 157 8.02 12.73 -6.40
N ASN A 158 7.04 13.44 -6.99
CA ASN A 158 7.18 14.88 -7.28
C ASN A 158 6.97 15.77 -6.04
N ARG A 159 6.40 15.21 -4.96
CA ARG A 159 6.07 15.93 -3.72
C ARG A 159 7.04 15.63 -2.58
N MET A 160 7.88 14.59 -2.73
CA MET A 160 8.74 14.09 -1.69
C MET A 160 10.16 13.92 -2.20
N PRO A 161 11.11 14.79 -1.79
CA PRO A 161 12.47 14.77 -2.32
C PRO A 161 13.26 13.50 -1.93
N ASN A 162 12.80 12.78 -0.90
CA ASN A 162 13.42 11.56 -0.41
C ASN A 162 12.86 10.28 -1.05
N LEU A 163 11.90 10.38 -2.00
CA LEU A 163 11.27 9.25 -2.65
C LEU A 163 11.68 9.14 -4.12
N ILE A 164 12.25 7.99 -4.49
CA ILE A 164 12.59 7.65 -5.87
C ILE A 164 11.87 6.34 -6.22
N ASN A 165 11.28 6.28 -7.39
CA ASN A 165 10.57 5.11 -7.91
C ASN A 165 11.20 4.63 -9.22
N PHE A 166 11.32 3.32 -9.38
CA PHE A 166 11.57 2.66 -10.64
C PHE A 166 10.51 1.57 -10.85
N GLY A 167 9.71 1.70 -11.90
CA GLY A 167 8.68 0.72 -12.24
C GLY A 167 8.98 -0.08 -13.51
N ILE A 168 8.72 -1.38 -13.50
CA ILE A 168 8.67 -2.23 -14.71
C ILE A 168 7.30 -2.90 -14.82
N PHE A 169 6.54 -2.57 -15.87
CA PHE A 169 5.13 -2.94 -15.97
C PHE A 169 4.68 -3.21 -17.41
N GLY A 170 3.63 -4.02 -17.56
CA GLY A 170 3.03 -4.38 -18.85
C GLY A 170 1.79 -3.55 -19.22
N ILE A 171 1.17 -2.89 -18.24
CA ILE A 171 0.03 -1.99 -18.43
C ILE A 171 0.40 -0.63 -17.84
N ARG A 172 0.34 0.44 -18.66
CA ARG A 172 0.79 1.76 -18.23
C ARG A 172 -0.06 2.35 -17.11
N PHE A 173 -1.37 2.08 -17.09
CA PHE A 173 -2.33 2.58 -16.07
C PHE A 173 -2.14 4.09 -15.76
N GLY A 174 -1.97 4.92 -16.79
CA GLY A 174 -1.75 6.36 -16.60
C GLY A 174 -0.38 6.76 -16.01
N CYS A 175 0.48 5.80 -15.62
CA CYS A 175 1.80 6.06 -15.06
C CYS A 175 2.71 6.79 -16.06
N LYS A 176 3.32 7.88 -15.57
CA LYS A 176 4.23 8.76 -16.31
C LYS A 176 5.61 8.68 -15.70
N ALA A 177 6.62 8.65 -16.56
CA ALA A 177 8.00 8.83 -16.12
C ALA A 177 8.22 10.29 -15.70
N GLY A 178 9.15 10.51 -14.78
CA GLY A 178 9.59 11.82 -14.30
C GLY A 178 10.99 11.73 -13.68
N GLU A 179 11.51 12.86 -13.21
CA GLU A 179 12.86 12.98 -12.66
C GLU A 179 13.15 11.95 -11.55
N ARG A 180 12.17 11.71 -10.67
CA ARG A 180 12.26 10.76 -9.54
C ARG A 180 11.38 9.52 -9.71
N SER A 181 10.76 9.33 -10.87
CA SER A 181 9.93 8.16 -11.18
C SER A 181 10.31 7.63 -12.56
N LEU A 182 11.28 6.74 -12.59
CA LEU A 182 11.75 6.08 -13.80
C LEU A 182 10.83 4.91 -14.13
N THR A 183 10.62 4.63 -15.42
CA THR A 183 9.74 3.52 -15.83
C THR A 183 10.29 2.76 -17.02
N ARG A 184 10.05 1.45 -17.03
CA ARG A 184 10.28 0.56 -18.16
C ARG A 184 8.97 -0.12 -18.52
N TYR A 185 8.40 0.31 -19.65
CA TYR A 185 7.22 -0.35 -20.20
C TYR A 185 7.63 -1.59 -20.99
N SER A 186 7.11 -2.75 -20.60
CA SER A 186 7.34 -4.02 -21.27
C SER A 186 6.05 -4.48 -21.95
N SER A 187 5.75 -3.93 -23.13
CA SER A 187 4.76 -4.55 -24.00
C SER A 187 5.30 -5.89 -24.48
N LYS A 188 4.48 -6.95 -24.46
CA LYS A 188 4.75 -8.11 -25.31
C LYS A 188 4.84 -7.58 -26.75
N ALA A 189 6.05 -7.46 -27.29
CA ALA A 189 6.22 -7.47 -28.73
C ALA A 189 5.59 -8.79 -29.19
N ARG A 190 4.54 -8.70 -30.00
CA ARG A 190 4.00 -9.87 -30.69
C ARG A 190 5.05 -10.42 -31.64
#